data_AF-A0A518ESE7-F1
#
_entry.id   AF-A0A518ESE7-F1
#
_cell.length_a   1.000
_cell.length_b   1.000
_cell.length_c   1.000
_cell.angle_alpha   90.00
_cell.angle_beta   90.00
_cell.angle_gamma   90.00
#
_symmetry.space_group_name_H-M   'P 1'
#
loop_
_entity.id
_entity.type
_entity.pdbx_description
1 polymer ?
#
loop_
_entity_poly.entity_id
_entity_poly.type
_entity_poly.pdbx_seq_one_letter_code
_entity_poly.pdbx_strand_id
1 'polypeptide(L)'
;MATPPSEVLAFDGGRVRAADAVEAERVEGLLQMLKPRLLELLPDSSFEDLEVWVQERPTLYRYATDATADAEGLWSPTHRRIMLSRHADHVERTLAHELTHAVLGDSWSLLPGSLEEGLADHVSAALVEDGATRLRAGRLSSACLATGGLEIDVDVTRLIPGETTSESKPARRGWSARVKLKGDTDSTDPLDVFRLSAGLSSTKLDTGAKRGYYGLAFLVISRIAARENGYDGLQRMCLEAAEEGLDQVPVKDVLAAAGLGSTPDEWRRAAAQAMGPDEVVELVRMYPDFLVDALTTYLEALRPSGPMEGWLDQIDVRVSLVEGGASIALSRLPFVEEAVVAELTRTSIHTELLAAR
;
A
#
# COMPACT_ATOMS: atom_id res chain seq x y z
N MET A 1 25.11 -11.27 -17.98
CA MET A 1 24.46 -11.88 -16.81
C MET A 1 25.11 -11.33 -15.55
N ALA A 2 24.32 -11.02 -14.52
CA ALA A 2 24.88 -10.79 -13.18
C ALA A 2 25.55 -12.09 -12.70
N THR A 3 26.67 -11.98 -11.98
CA THR A 3 27.32 -13.16 -11.40
C THR A 3 26.37 -13.74 -10.33
N PRO A 4 26.09 -15.05 -10.34
CA PRO A 4 25.31 -15.67 -9.29
C PRO A 4 25.97 -15.41 -7.93
N PRO A 5 25.19 -15.20 -6.85
CA PRO A 5 25.74 -15.17 -5.51
C PRO A 5 26.49 -16.49 -5.19
N SER A 6 27.51 -16.39 -4.34
CA SER A 6 28.51 -17.44 -4.12
C SER A 6 27.97 -18.62 -3.33
N GLU A 7 27.15 -18.36 -2.32
CA GLU A 7 26.60 -19.41 -1.48
C GLU A 7 25.35 -20.01 -2.09
N VAL A 8 25.17 -21.32 -1.89
CA VAL A 8 24.04 -22.08 -2.40
C VAL A 8 23.50 -22.98 -1.30
N LEU A 9 22.23 -22.77 -0.97
CA LEU A 9 21.48 -23.64 -0.07
C LEU A 9 20.37 -24.32 -0.87
N ALA A 10 20.41 -25.64 -0.96
CA ALA A 10 19.35 -26.43 -1.59
C ALA A 10 18.23 -26.71 -0.58
N PHE A 11 16.98 -26.72 -1.05
CA PHE A 11 15.79 -27.07 -0.26
C PHE A 11 14.82 -27.90 -1.11
N ASP A 12 13.75 -28.41 -0.51
CA ASP A 12 12.75 -29.19 -1.26
C ASP A 12 12.00 -28.31 -2.29
N GLY A 13 12.21 -28.61 -3.57
CA GLY A 13 11.67 -27.86 -4.70
C GLY A 13 12.50 -26.66 -5.16
N GLY A 14 13.79 -26.53 -4.79
CA GLY A 14 14.63 -25.45 -5.33
C GLY A 14 15.95 -25.16 -4.61
N ARG A 15 16.45 -23.93 -4.80
CA ARG A 15 17.67 -23.43 -4.13
C ARG A 15 17.66 -21.92 -3.88
N VAL A 16 18.29 -21.50 -2.80
CA VAL A 16 18.58 -20.09 -2.49
C VAL A 16 20.06 -19.81 -2.80
N ARG A 17 20.34 -18.67 -3.42
CA ARG A 17 21.68 -18.11 -3.57
C ARG A 17 21.79 -16.76 -2.89
N ALA A 18 22.80 -16.59 -2.04
CA ALA A 18 23.00 -15.39 -1.25
C ALA A 18 24.49 -15.04 -1.10
N ALA A 19 24.81 -13.92 -0.44
CA ALA A 19 26.20 -13.54 -0.18
C ALA A 19 26.89 -14.47 0.83
N ASP A 20 26.14 -14.96 1.81
CA ASP A 20 26.61 -15.85 2.86
C ASP A 20 25.53 -16.87 3.25
N ALA A 21 25.91 -17.85 4.07
CA ALA A 21 25.03 -18.92 4.51
C ALA A 21 23.87 -18.41 5.39
N VAL A 22 24.10 -17.38 6.21
CA VAL A 22 23.08 -16.83 7.12
C VAL A 22 21.96 -16.17 6.32
N GLU A 23 22.30 -15.41 5.29
CA GLU A 23 21.32 -14.81 4.37
C GLU A 23 20.56 -15.89 3.58
N ALA A 24 21.23 -16.96 3.17
CA ALA A 24 20.59 -18.09 2.50
C ALA A 24 19.59 -18.83 3.41
N GLU A 25 20.00 -19.17 4.63
CA GLU A 25 19.17 -19.82 5.65
C GLU A 25 17.96 -18.96 6.04
N ARG A 26 18.14 -17.64 6.16
CA ARG A 26 17.03 -16.71 6.45
C ARG A 26 15.96 -16.78 5.36
N VAL A 27 16.34 -16.70 4.08
CA VAL A 27 15.39 -16.73 2.97
C VAL A 27 14.76 -18.11 2.80
N GLU A 28 15.52 -19.18 3.06
CA GLU A 28 15.00 -20.55 3.06
C GLU A 28 13.95 -20.76 4.15
N GLY A 29 14.17 -20.24 5.37
CA GLY A 29 13.15 -20.24 6.43
C GLY A 29 11.87 -19.48 6.05
N LEU A 30 12.00 -18.34 5.35
CA LEU A 30 10.83 -17.62 4.82
C LEU A 30 10.09 -18.45 3.76
N LEU A 31 10.81 -19.13 2.85
CA LEU A 31 10.21 -20.02 1.86
C LEU A 31 9.45 -21.18 2.53
N GLN A 32 10.03 -21.82 3.54
CA GLN A 32 9.37 -22.92 4.27
C GLN A 32 8.05 -22.47 4.90
N MET A 33 7.99 -21.23 5.39
CA MET A 33 6.78 -20.65 5.99
C MET A 33 5.75 -20.20 4.95
N LEU A 34 6.18 -19.47 3.90
CA LEU A 34 5.27 -18.86 2.92
C LEU A 34 4.66 -19.89 1.96
N LYS A 35 5.46 -20.85 1.48
CA LYS A 35 5.03 -21.84 0.47
C LYS A 35 3.72 -22.55 0.81
N PRO A 36 3.59 -23.25 1.97
CA PRO A 36 2.38 -24.01 2.27
C PRO A 36 1.14 -23.10 2.38
N ARG A 37 1.30 -21.92 2.97
CA ARG A 37 0.21 -20.94 3.12
C ARG A 37 -0.23 -20.38 1.78
N LEU A 38 0.70 -20.17 0.85
CA LEU A 38 0.40 -19.70 -0.49
C LEU A 38 -0.34 -20.79 -1.29
N LEU A 39 0.11 -22.05 -1.23
CA LEU A 39 -0.56 -23.18 -1.88
C LEU A 39 -1.97 -23.42 -1.36
N GLU A 40 -2.21 -23.18 -0.07
CA GLU A 40 -3.54 -23.24 0.53
C GLU A 40 -4.43 -22.08 0.07
N LEU A 41 -3.84 -20.90 -0.14
CA LEU A 41 -4.56 -19.68 -0.46
C LEU A 41 -4.96 -19.56 -1.94
N LEU A 42 -4.11 -20.01 -2.86
CA LEU A 42 -4.30 -19.84 -4.30
C LEU A 42 -4.57 -21.17 -5.01
N PRO A 43 -5.71 -21.32 -5.71
CA PRO A 43 -5.97 -22.52 -6.48
C PRO A 43 -5.05 -22.63 -7.70
N ASP A 44 -4.81 -23.87 -8.16
CA ASP A 44 -3.89 -24.20 -9.26
C ASP A 44 -2.52 -23.51 -9.11
N SER A 45 -1.97 -23.57 -7.88
CA SER A 45 -0.63 -23.11 -7.60
C SER A 45 0.32 -24.29 -7.40
N SER A 46 1.56 -24.15 -7.88
CA SER A 46 2.57 -25.20 -7.74
C SER A 46 3.98 -24.65 -7.63
N PHE A 47 4.84 -25.35 -6.88
CA PHE A 47 6.25 -25.01 -6.72
C PHE A 47 7.12 -26.08 -7.37
N GLU A 48 7.84 -25.74 -8.44
CA GLU A 48 8.82 -26.63 -9.05
C GLU A 48 10.10 -25.87 -9.42
N ASP A 49 11.25 -26.45 -9.08
CA ASP A 49 12.60 -25.98 -9.44
C ASP A 49 12.83 -24.46 -9.32
N LEU A 50 12.41 -23.88 -8.18
CA LEU A 50 12.50 -22.45 -7.93
C LEU A 50 13.91 -22.05 -7.49
N GLU A 51 14.47 -21.04 -8.15
CA GLU A 51 15.72 -20.42 -7.72
C GLU A 51 15.48 -19.02 -7.15
N VAL A 52 15.97 -18.74 -5.94
CA VAL A 52 15.89 -17.41 -5.32
C VAL A 52 17.29 -16.82 -5.19
N TRP A 53 17.52 -15.63 -5.73
CA TRP A 53 18.78 -14.91 -5.65
C TRP A 53 18.64 -13.68 -4.77
N VAL A 54 19.47 -13.55 -3.74
CA VAL A 54 19.56 -12.34 -2.92
C VAL A 54 20.75 -11.50 -3.39
N GLN A 55 20.48 -10.25 -3.76
CA GLN A 55 21.44 -9.37 -4.43
C GLN A 55 21.44 -7.96 -3.81
N GLU A 56 22.48 -7.18 -4.09
CA GLU A 56 22.49 -5.73 -3.79
C GLU A 56 21.40 -4.98 -4.56
N ARG A 57 21.21 -5.36 -5.82
CA ARG A 57 20.16 -4.85 -6.71
C ARG A 57 19.58 -6.01 -7.53
N PRO A 58 18.25 -6.21 -7.56
CA PRO A 58 17.62 -7.24 -8.36
C PRO A 58 17.90 -7.03 -9.84
N THR A 59 18.81 -7.82 -10.43
CA THR A 59 19.20 -7.66 -11.84
C THR A 59 19.56 -8.99 -12.51
N LEU A 60 19.01 -9.22 -13.71
CA LEU A 60 19.37 -10.36 -14.56
C LEU A 60 20.71 -10.12 -15.32
N TYR A 61 21.04 -8.88 -15.67
CA TYR A 61 22.18 -8.52 -16.52
C TYR A 61 23.06 -7.42 -15.94
N ARG A 62 24.39 -7.62 -16.03
CA ARG A 62 25.45 -6.67 -15.64
C ARG A 62 25.42 -5.32 -16.39
N TYR A 63 24.61 -5.19 -17.45
CA TYR A 63 24.53 -4.02 -18.33
C TYR A 63 23.11 -3.49 -18.54
N ALA A 64 22.14 -3.86 -17.71
CA ALA A 64 20.84 -3.20 -17.74
C ALA A 64 20.95 -1.87 -17.00
N THR A 65 21.34 -0.80 -17.71
CA THR A 65 21.16 0.59 -17.26
C THR A 65 19.68 0.92 -17.02
N ASP A 66 18.76 0.04 -17.46
CA ASP A 66 17.31 0.18 -17.35
C ASP A 66 16.66 -0.85 -16.40
N ALA A 67 17.44 -1.64 -15.66
CA ALA A 67 16.86 -2.41 -14.56
C ALA A 67 16.39 -1.42 -13.51
N THR A 68 15.07 -1.28 -13.42
CA THR A 68 14.28 -0.45 -12.50
C THR A 68 15.03 -0.19 -11.20
N ALA A 69 15.63 0.99 -11.06
CA ALA A 69 16.49 1.33 -9.93
C ALA A 69 15.80 1.18 -8.55
N ASP A 70 14.47 1.05 -8.55
CA ASP A 70 13.62 1.02 -7.37
C ASP A 70 12.90 -0.33 -7.13
N ALA A 71 13.16 -1.38 -7.92
CA ALA A 71 12.53 -2.67 -7.69
C ALA A 71 13.22 -3.43 -6.54
N GLU A 72 12.45 -3.79 -5.52
CA GLU A 72 12.93 -4.61 -4.39
C GLU A 72 12.92 -6.12 -4.70
N GLY A 73 12.11 -6.53 -5.67
CA GLY A 73 11.92 -7.91 -6.10
C GLY A 73 11.74 -7.97 -7.62
N LEU A 74 12.00 -9.14 -8.19
CA LEU A 74 11.70 -9.44 -9.59
C LEU A 74 11.56 -10.96 -9.80
N TRP A 75 10.47 -11.38 -10.40
CA TRP A 75 10.30 -12.72 -10.96
C TRP A 75 10.73 -12.77 -12.43
N SER A 76 11.48 -13.82 -12.79
CA SER A 76 11.84 -14.13 -14.18
C SER A 76 11.28 -15.49 -14.58
N PRO A 77 10.16 -15.53 -15.34
CA PRO A 77 9.57 -16.78 -15.83
C PRO A 77 10.57 -17.61 -16.65
N THR A 78 11.31 -16.97 -17.55
CA THR A 78 12.29 -17.63 -18.44
C THR A 78 13.37 -18.39 -17.68
N HIS A 79 13.80 -17.88 -16.51
CA HIS A 79 14.87 -18.47 -15.72
C HIS A 79 14.35 -19.23 -14.50
N ARG A 80 13.03 -19.25 -14.29
CA ARG A 80 12.36 -19.73 -13.08
C ARG A 80 13.01 -19.19 -11.81
N ARG A 81 13.25 -17.88 -11.79
CA ARG A 81 14.07 -17.24 -10.77
C ARG A 81 13.44 -16.00 -10.16
N ILE A 82 13.44 -15.93 -8.84
CA ILE A 82 13.17 -14.72 -8.07
C ILE A 82 14.50 -14.03 -7.76
N MET A 83 14.57 -12.71 -7.94
CA MET A 83 15.69 -11.86 -7.49
C MET A 83 15.18 -10.90 -6.43
N LEU A 84 15.77 -10.94 -5.25
CA LEU A 84 15.43 -10.12 -4.11
C LEU A 84 16.55 -9.14 -3.79
N SER A 85 16.18 -7.91 -3.47
CA SER A 85 17.07 -6.93 -2.90
C SER A 85 17.34 -7.29 -1.45
N ARG A 86 18.61 -7.32 -1.06
CA ARG A 86 18.99 -7.46 0.35
C ARG A 86 18.56 -6.27 1.20
N HIS A 87 18.36 -5.12 0.55
CA HIS A 87 17.93 -3.86 1.19
C HIS A 87 16.43 -3.62 1.02
N ALA A 88 15.65 -4.64 0.64
CA ALA A 88 14.21 -4.49 0.59
C ALA A 88 13.67 -4.08 1.97
N ASP A 89 12.81 -3.07 2.00
CA ASP A 89 12.20 -2.56 3.24
C ASP A 89 11.49 -3.67 4.02
N HIS A 90 10.97 -4.68 3.31
CA HIS A 90 10.31 -5.83 3.92
C HIS A 90 10.50 -7.13 3.10
N VAL A 91 11.69 -7.74 3.21
CA VAL A 91 12.09 -8.93 2.43
C VAL A 91 11.03 -10.04 2.40
N GLU A 92 10.37 -10.33 3.52
CA GLU A 92 9.33 -11.38 3.58
C GLU A 92 8.12 -11.07 2.70
N ARG A 93 7.68 -9.82 2.66
CA ARG A 93 6.52 -9.37 1.86
C ARG A 93 6.89 -9.33 0.39
N THR A 94 8.07 -8.79 0.08
CA THR A 94 8.62 -8.78 -1.28
C THR A 94 8.76 -10.21 -1.80
N LEU A 95 9.27 -11.14 -0.98
CA LEU A 95 9.33 -12.55 -1.35
C LEU A 95 7.93 -13.14 -1.57
N ALA A 96 6.96 -12.88 -0.68
CA ALA A 96 5.58 -13.34 -0.86
C ALA A 96 4.96 -12.86 -2.18
N HIS A 97 5.18 -11.60 -2.55
CA HIS A 97 4.77 -11.02 -3.83
C HIS A 97 5.36 -11.78 -5.02
N GLU A 98 6.69 -11.93 -5.05
CA GLU A 98 7.35 -12.61 -6.17
C GLU A 98 7.04 -14.12 -6.23
N LEU A 99 6.80 -14.74 -5.07
CA LEU A 99 6.35 -16.13 -5.02
C LEU A 99 4.96 -16.29 -5.64
N THR A 100 4.05 -15.32 -5.49
CA THR A 100 2.76 -15.35 -6.17
C THR A 100 2.96 -15.47 -7.67
N HIS A 101 3.76 -14.62 -8.30
CA HIS A 101 4.06 -14.74 -9.73
C HIS A 101 4.70 -16.07 -10.12
N ALA A 102 5.55 -16.62 -9.25
CA ALA A 102 6.30 -17.83 -9.54
C ALA A 102 5.46 -19.11 -9.56
N VAL A 103 4.27 -19.10 -8.95
CA VAL A 103 3.48 -20.31 -8.71
C VAL A 103 2.12 -20.33 -9.36
N LEU A 104 1.65 -19.23 -9.94
CA LEU A 104 0.40 -19.24 -10.71
C LEU A 104 0.51 -20.28 -11.84
N GLY A 105 -0.39 -21.27 -11.83
CA GLY A 105 -0.54 -22.24 -12.90
C GLY A 105 -1.20 -21.66 -14.14
N ASP A 106 -1.32 -22.49 -15.18
CA ASP A 106 -1.82 -22.09 -16.49
C ASP A 106 -3.28 -21.57 -16.45
N SER A 107 -4.07 -21.96 -15.44
CA SER A 107 -5.45 -21.46 -15.27
C SER A 107 -5.52 -19.96 -15.05
N TRP A 108 -4.42 -19.31 -14.65
CA TRP A 108 -4.35 -17.87 -14.40
C TRP A 108 -3.91 -17.05 -15.62
N SER A 109 -3.50 -17.70 -16.72
CA SER A 109 -2.85 -17.06 -17.87
C SER A 109 -3.68 -15.97 -18.57
N LEU A 110 -5.00 -15.97 -18.39
CA LEU A 110 -5.92 -14.99 -18.97
C LEU A 110 -6.20 -13.78 -18.06
N LEU A 111 -5.60 -13.74 -16.86
CA LEU A 111 -5.66 -12.57 -16.00
C LEU A 111 -4.79 -11.45 -16.59
N PRO A 112 -5.34 -10.24 -16.81
CA PRO A 112 -4.53 -9.12 -17.30
C PRO A 112 -3.32 -8.85 -16.40
N GLY A 113 -2.15 -8.61 -16.99
CA GLY A 113 -0.89 -8.52 -16.23
C GLY A 113 -0.87 -7.46 -15.12
N SER A 114 -1.58 -6.33 -15.26
CA SER A 114 -1.70 -5.39 -14.13
C SER A 114 -2.53 -5.96 -12.97
N LEU A 115 -3.54 -6.78 -13.24
CA LEU A 115 -4.31 -7.47 -12.20
C LEU A 115 -3.51 -8.59 -11.54
N GLU A 116 -2.58 -9.23 -12.26
CA GLU A 116 -1.62 -10.17 -11.67
C GLU A 116 -0.74 -9.48 -10.62
N GLU A 117 -0.24 -8.26 -10.88
CA GLU A 117 0.48 -7.45 -9.88
C GLU A 117 -0.41 -7.11 -8.68
N GLY A 118 -1.67 -6.73 -8.93
CA GLY A 118 -2.64 -6.50 -7.87
C GLY A 118 -2.92 -7.75 -7.03
N LEU A 119 -2.86 -8.94 -7.64
CA LEU A 119 -3.02 -10.23 -6.98
C LEU A 119 -1.80 -10.55 -6.12
N ALA A 120 -0.60 -10.36 -6.64
CA ALA A 120 0.64 -10.53 -5.89
C ALA A 120 0.72 -9.59 -4.68
N ASP A 121 0.38 -8.31 -4.85
CA ASP A 121 0.30 -7.36 -3.72
C ASP A 121 -0.74 -7.82 -2.67
N HIS A 122 -1.93 -8.23 -3.11
CA HIS A 122 -3.00 -8.65 -2.20
C HIS A 122 -2.67 -9.94 -1.45
N VAL A 123 -2.08 -10.93 -2.12
CA VAL A 123 -1.61 -12.18 -1.51
C VAL A 123 -0.48 -11.90 -0.53
N SER A 124 0.48 -11.03 -0.89
CA SER A 124 1.57 -10.66 0.02
C SER A 124 1.05 -10.01 1.31
N ALA A 125 0.04 -9.13 1.21
CA ALA A 125 -0.61 -8.50 2.37
C ALA A 125 -1.42 -9.50 3.22
N ALA A 126 -1.97 -10.55 2.60
CA ALA A 126 -2.71 -11.59 3.31
C ALA A 126 -1.79 -12.58 4.04
N LEU A 127 -0.60 -12.83 3.50
CA LEU A 127 0.36 -13.78 4.08
C LEU A 127 1.25 -13.13 5.15
N VAL A 128 1.60 -11.85 4.98
CA VAL A 128 2.59 -11.17 5.80
C VAL A 128 1.92 -10.03 6.55
N GLU A 129 1.55 -10.27 7.81
CA GLU A 129 0.84 -9.28 8.66
C GLU A 129 1.65 -8.01 8.87
N ASP A 130 2.98 -8.15 9.05
CA ASP A 130 3.86 -7.01 9.22
C ASP A 130 3.93 -6.17 7.93
N GLY A 131 3.65 -4.88 8.07
CA GLY A 131 3.52 -3.95 6.95
C GLY A 131 2.32 -4.15 6.02
N ALA A 132 1.41 -5.10 6.26
CA ALA A 132 0.21 -5.30 5.43
C ALA A 132 -0.67 -4.05 5.37
N THR A 133 -0.97 -3.45 6.52
CA THR A 133 -1.74 -2.21 6.63
C THR A 133 -1.09 -1.07 5.85
N ARG A 134 0.25 -0.94 5.93
CA ARG A 134 1.00 0.09 5.20
C ARG A 134 0.94 -0.12 3.69
N LEU A 135 1.09 -1.36 3.23
CA LEU A 135 0.92 -1.70 1.81
C LEU A 135 -0.51 -1.37 1.33
N ARG A 136 -1.53 -1.81 2.08
CA ARG A 136 -2.94 -1.52 1.80
C ARG A 136 -3.20 -0.02 1.72
N ALA A 137 -2.76 0.75 2.71
CA ALA A 137 -2.88 2.21 2.71
C ALA A 137 -2.19 2.83 1.50
N GLY A 138 -0.97 2.39 1.16
CA GLY A 138 -0.23 2.85 -0.01
C GLY A 138 -0.93 2.56 -1.34
N ARG A 139 -1.46 1.35 -1.53
CA ARG A 139 -2.18 0.96 -2.76
C ARG A 139 -3.53 1.64 -2.88
N LEU A 140 -4.33 1.66 -1.81
CA LEU A 140 -5.65 2.28 -1.83
C LEU A 140 -5.57 3.81 -1.99
N SER A 141 -4.61 4.47 -1.33
CA SER A 141 -4.37 5.90 -1.57
C SER A 141 -3.87 6.17 -2.99
N SER A 142 -3.00 5.32 -3.54
CA SER A 142 -2.57 5.43 -4.96
C SER A 142 -3.75 5.29 -5.93
N ALA A 143 -4.72 4.40 -5.66
CA ALA A 143 -5.94 4.28 -6.44
C ALA A 143 -6.79 5.56 -6.40
N CYS A 144 -6.98 6.15 -5.20
CA CYS A 144 -7.67 7.43 -5.06
C CYS A 144 -6.95 8.56 -5.82
N LEU A 145 -5.62 8.65 -5.70
CA LEU A 145 -4.82 9.67 -6.40
C LEU A 145 -4.93 9.54 -7.92
N ALA A 146 -4.90 8.31 -8.46
CA ALA A 146 -5.07 8.05 -9.88
C ALA A 146 -6.44 8.46 -10.42
N THR A 147 -7.46 8.50 -9.55
CA THR A 147 -8.87 8.74 -9.91
C THR A 147 -9.38 10.12 -9.44
N GLY A 148 -8.47 11.08 -9.22
CA GLY A 148 -8.83 12.47 -8.96
C GLY A 148 -8.53 12.99 -7.54
N GLY A 149 -7.91 12.17 -6.70
CA GLY A 149 -7.38 12.55 -5.38
C GLY A 149 -8.06 11.87 -4.21
N LEU A 150 -7.60 12.18 -3.00
CA LEU A 150 -8.17 11.70 -1.75
C LEU A 150 -8.51 12.90 -0.86
N GLU A 151 -9.73 12.93 -0.33
CA GLU A 151 -10.20 14.02 0.54
C GLU A 151 -10.27 13.53 2.00
N ILE A 152 -9.65 14.31 2.89
CA ILE A 152 -9.53 14.05 4.31
C ILE A 152 -10.13 15.24 5.05
N ASP A 153 -11.08 14.99 5.95
CA ASP A 153 -11.61 15.99 6.87
C ASP A 153 -10.84 15.91 8.21
N VAL A 154 -10.38 17.07 8.67
CA VAL A 154 -9.79 17.28 9.99
C VAL A 154 -10.73 18.16 10.80
N ASP A 155 -11.31 17.61 11.85
CA ASP A 155 -12.21 18.29 12.77
C ASP A 155 -11.53 18.50 14.11
N VAL A 156 -11.44 19.76 14.55
CA VAL A 156 -10.86 20.15 15.83
C VAL A 156 -11.94 20.80 16.70
N THR A 157 -12.19 20.20 17.86
CA THR A 157 -13.14 20.68 18.86
C THR A 157 -12.41 21.06 20.13
N ARG A 158 -12.72 22.23 20.71
CA ARG A 158 -12.10 22.63 21.98
C ARG A 158 -12.79 21.93 23.16
N LEU A 159 -11.99 21.38 24.06
CA LEU A 159 -12.45 20.82 25.33
C LEU A 159 -12.46 21.94 26.39
N ILE A 160 -13.61 22.18 27.02
CA ILE A 160 -13.75 23.17 28.10
C ILE A 160 -13.91 22.41 29.42
N PRO A 161 -12.94 22.50 30.35
CA PRO A 161 -13.03 21.84 31.64
C PRO A 161 -14.31 22.19 32.39
N GLY A 162 -15.09 21.19 32.80
CA GLY A 162 -16.33 21.37 33.54
C GLY A 162 -17.59 21.56 32.69
N GLU A 163 -17.48 21.68 31.36
CA GLU A 163 -18.63 21.49 30.47
C GLU A 163 -18.83 19.98 30.22
N THR A 164 -19.82 19.38 30.89
CA THR A 164 -20.33 18.08 30.46
C THR A 164 -21.01 18.24 29.11
N THR A 165 -20.70 17.36 28.16
CA THR A 165 -21.47 17.16 26.93
C THR A 165 -22.83 16.55 27.29
N SER A 166 -23.66 17.34 27.97
CA SER A 166 -25.11 17.15 27.96
C SER A 166 -25.57 17.40 26.52
N GLU A 167 -26.49 16.58 26.01
CA GLU A 167 -27.09 16.70 24.66
C GLU A 167 -27.61 18.12 24.31
N SER A 168 -27.67 19.03 25.29
CA SER A 168 -28.22 20.38 25.19
C SER A 168 -27.21 21.53 25.10
N LYS A 169 -25.89 21.30 25.19
CA LYS A 169 -24.89 22.33 24.85
C LYS A 169 -23.81 21.76 23.92
N PRO A 170 -23.73 22.21 22.66
CA PRO A 170 -22.71 21.73 21.76
C PRO A 170 -21.34 22.17 22.27
N ALA A 171 -20.38 21.24 22.31
CA ALA A 171 -18.97 21.60 22.40
C ALA A 171 -18.68 22.72 21.40
N ARG A 172 -17.90 23.74 21.81
CA ARG A 172 -17.54 24.81 20.87
C ARG A 172 -16.64 24.21 19.79
N ARG A 173 -17.20 23.99 18.59
CA ARG A 173 -16.42 23.66 17.39
C ARG A 173 -15.27 24.66 17.28
N GLY A 174 -14.05 24.15 17.24
CA GLY A 174 -12.86 24.95 16.98
C GLY A 174 -12.85 25.30 15.50
N TRP A 175 -12.36 24.37 14.67
CA TRP A 175 -12.38 24.50 13.22
C TRP A 175 -12.50 23.13 12.56
N SER A 176 -12.88 23.14 11.29
CA SER A 176 -12.87 21.98 10.41
C SER A 176 -12.16 22.39 9.11
N ALA A 177 -11.26 21.55 8.60
CA ALA A 177 -10.73 21.74 7.25
C ALA A 177 -10.80 20.44 6.45
N ARG A 178 -10.95 20.64 5.14
CA ARG A 178 -10.87 19.58 4.16
C ARG A 178 -9.54 19.67 3.42
N VAL A 179 -8.73 18.64 3.57
CA VAL A 179 -7.45 18.49 2.89
C VAL A 179 -7.67 17.59 1.68
N LYS A 180 -7.26 18.06 0.51
CA LYS A 180 -7.27 17.25 -0.71
C LYS A 180 -5.85 16.87 -1.09
N LEU A 181 -5.54 15.58 -0.98
CA LEU A 181 -4.34 15.00 -1.55
C LEU A 181 -4.57 14.78 -3.05
N LYS A 182 -3.68 15.32 -3.89
CA LYS A 182 -3.74 15.16 -5.35
C LYS A 182 -2.39 14.65 -5.84
N GLY A 183 -2.41 13.71 -6.79
CA GLY A 183 -1.20 13.27 -7.49
C GLY A 183 -0.71 14.31 -8.49
N ASP A 184 0.53 14.14 -8.95
CA ASP A 184 1.18 15.03 -9.92
C ASP A 184 0.59 14.94 -11.33
N THR A 185 -0.15 13.88 -11.62
CA THR A 185 -0.81 13.65 -12.92
C THR A 185 -2.30 13.99 -12.86
N ASP A 186 -2.85 14.41 -14.00
CA ASP A 186 -4.31 14.47 -14.16
C ASP A 186 -4.92 13.06 -14.00
N SER A 187 -6.22 13.02 -13.64
CA SER A 187 -6.94 11.76 -13.42
C SER A 187 -6.77 10.82 -14.62
N THR A 188 -6.41 9.57 -14.35
CA THR A 188 -6.27 8.52 -15.36
C THR A 188 -7.62 7.85 -15.62
N ASP A 189 -7.84 7.27 -16.80
CA ASP A 189 -8.97 6.37 -17.05
C ASP A 189 -8.72 5.07 -16.24
N PRO A 190 -9.55 4.75 -15.22
CA PRO A 190 -9.33 3.56 -14.41
C PRO A 190 -9.38 2.27 -15.24
N LEU A 191 -10.06 2.26 -16.39
CA LEU A 191 -10.16 1.08 -17.25
C LEU A 191 -8.85 0.77 -17.99
N ASP A 192 -7.90 1.69 -18.02
CA ASP A 192 -6.57 1.44 -18.60
C ASP A 192 -5.78 0.38 -17.81
N VAL A 193 -6.13 0.11 -16.55
CA VAL A 193 -5.55 -0.98 -15.75
C VAL A 193 -5.73 -2.35 -16.44
N PHE A 194 -6.80 -2.53 -17.22
CA PHE A 194 -7.06 -3.78 -17.95
C PHE A 194 -6.36 -3.85 -19.31
N ARG A 195 -5.90 -2.71 -19.85
CA ARG A 195 -5.26 -2.62 -21.17
C ARG A 195 -3.75 -2.66 -21.08
N LEU A 196 -3.21 -2.18 -19.97
CA LEU A 196 -1.78 -2.05 -19.75
C LEU A 196 -1.25 -3.28 -19.01
N SER A 197 -0.04 -3.70 -19.37
CA SER A 197 0.75 -4.65 -18.58
C SER A 197 1.73 -3.86 -17.71
N ALA A 198 1.23 -3.18 -16.68
CA ALA A 198 2.06 -2.33 -15.82
C ALA A 198 3.15 -3.11 -15.05
N GLY A 199 3.01 -4.44 -14.93
CA GLY A 199 4.01 -5.35 -14.36
C GLY A 199 5.21 -5.64 -15.27
N LEU A 200 5.11 -5.41 -16.58
CA LEU A 200 6.25 -5.64 -17.47
C LEU A 200 7.23 -4.47 -17.36
N SER A 201 8.49 -4.77 -17.00
CA SER A 201 9.60 -3.81 -16.93
C SER A 201 9.84 -3.04 -18.24
N SER A 202 9.23 -3.47 -19.35
CA SER A 202 9.28 -2.82 -20.67
C SER A 202 8.34 -1.61 -20.82
N THR A 203 7.39 -1.39 -19.90
CA THR A 203 6.49 -0.22 -19.98
C THR A 203 7.20 1.05 -19.49
N LYS A 204 7.39 2.00 -20.41
CA LYS A 204 7.92 3.36 -20.17
C LYS A 204 6.87 4.29 -19.53
N LEU A 205 6.14 3.78 -18.54
CA LEU A 205 5.21 4.61 -17.76
C LEU A 205 6.00 5.43 -16.73
N ASP A 206 5.55 6.66 -16.50
CA ASP A 206 6.06 7.47 -15.40
C ASP A 206 5.79 6.77 -14.05
N THR A 207 6.69 6.98 -13.09
CA THR A 207 6.66 6.33 -11.77
C THR A 207 5.34 6.57 -11.03
N GLY A 208 4.76 7.77 -11.14
CA GLY A 208 3.46 8.10 -10.57
C GLY A 208 2.31 7.31 -11.21
N ALA A 209 2.28 7.20 -12.53
CA ALA A 209 1.26 6.45 -13.26
C ALA A 209 1.32 4.93 -12.92
N LYS A 210 2.53 4.36 -12.81
CA LYS A 210 2.70 2.95 -12.40
C LYS A 210 2.11 2.68 -11.02
N ARG A 211 2.38 3.54 -10.04
CA ARG A 211 1.82 3.42 -8.69
C ARG A 211 0.29 3.50 -8.71
N GLY A 212 -0.27 4.39 -9.53
CA GLY A 212 -1.71 4.49 -9.75
C GLY A 212 -2.32 3.18 -10.24
N TYR A 213 -1.75 2.58 -11.29
CA TYR A 213 -2.24 1.31 -11.83
C TYR A 213 -2.13 0.14 -10.85
N TYR A 214 -1.03 0.04 -10.08
CA TYR A 214 -0.91 -0.96 -9.02
C TYR A 214 -1.98 -0.77 -7.94
N GLY A 215 -2.27 0.49 -7.56
CA GLY A 215 -3.37 0.79 -6.64
C GLY A 215 -4.73 0.35 -7.18
N LEU A 216 -5.02 0.64 -8.44
CA LEU A 216 -6.29 0.25 -9.10
C LEU A 216 -6.42 -1.26 -9.22
N ALA A 217 -5.35 -1.96 -9.61
CA ALA A 217 -5.34 -3.41 -9.68
C ALA A 217 -5.53 -4.05 -8.30
N PHE A 218 -4.81 -3.56 -7.29
CA PHE A 218 -4.97 -3.98 -5.91
C PHE A 218 -6.42 -3.80 -5.43
N LEU A 219 -7.07 -2.68 -5.75
CA LEU A 219 -8.47 -2.44 -5.39
C LEU A 219 -9.40 -3.50 -6.02
N VAL A 220 -9.25 -3.77 -7.32
CA VAL A 220 -10.05 -4.78 -8.03
C VAL A 220 -9.92 -6.13 -7.35
N ILE A 221 -8.68 -6.58 -7.12
CA ILE A 221 -8.43 -7.89 -6.52
C ILE A 221 -8.95 -7.93 -5.08
N SER A 222 -8.68 -6.92 -4.26
CA SER A 222 -9.17 -6.86 -2.88
C SER A 222 -10.68 -7.02 -2.79
N ARG A 223 -11.41 -6.38 -3.71
CA ARG A 223 -12.87 -6.43 -3.73
C ARG A 223 -13.40 -7.79 -4.18
N ILE A 224 -12.75 -8.43 -5.15
CA ILE A 224 -13.11 -9.79 -5.58
C ILE A 224 -12.79 -10.80 -4.48
N ALA A 225 -11.60 -10.71 -3.89
CA ALA A 225 -11.13 -11.58 -2.82
C ALA A 225 -12.02 -11.50 -1.56
N ALA A 226 -12.60 -10.34 -1.27
CA ALA A 226 -13.54 -10.15 -0.15
C ALA A 226 -14.94 -10.75 -0.39
N ARG A 227 -15.25 -11.27 -1.59
CA ARG A 227 -16.52 -11.95 -1.86
C ARG A 227 -16.45 -13.43 -1.47
N GLU A 228 -17.61 -14.07 -1.41
CA GLU A 228 -17.77 -15.47 -0.96
C GLU A 228 -16.86 -16.47 -1.69
N ASN A 229 -16.61 -16.29 -2.99
CA ASN A 229 -15.76 -17.20 -3.77
C ASN A 229 -14.28 -16.80 -3.78
N GLY A 230 -13.89 -15.65 -3.21
CA GLY A 230 -12.51 -15.19 -3.11
C GLY A 230 -11.65 -15.40 -4.38
N TYR A 231 -10.48 -16.00 -4.20
CA TYR A 231 -9.55 -16.33 -5.29
C TYR A 231 -10.07 -17.43 -6.23
N ASP A 232 -10.85 -18.40 -5.73
CA ASP A 232 -11.48 -19.42 -6.58
C ASP A 232 -12.44 -18.80 -7.59
N GLY A 233 -13.17 -17.76 -7.17
CA GLY A 233 -14.02 -16.97 -8.04
C GLY A 233 -13.24 -16.28 -9.15
N LEU A 234 -12.07 -15.72 -8.82
CA LEU A 234 -11.19 -15.06 -9.80
C LEU A 234 -10.59 -16.05 -10.79
N GLN A 235 -10.09 -17.19 -10.30
CA GLN A 235 -9.55 -18.26 -11.13
C GLN A 235 -10.61 -18.82 -12.08
N ARG A 236 -11.83 -19.07 -11.58
CA ARG A 236 -12.94 -19.57 -12.39
C ARG A 236 -13.25 -18.64 -13.56
N MET A 237 -13.19 -17.32 -13.39
CA MET A 237 -13.36 -16.39 -14.52
C MET A 237 -12.29 -16.57 -15.60
N CYS A 238 -11.05 -16.89 -15.22
CA CYS A 238 -9.98 -17.16 -16.16
C CYS A 238 -10.23 -18.47 -16.92
N LEU A 239 -10.69 -19.51 -16.22
CA LEU A 239 -11.07 -20.78 -16.83
C LEU A 239 -12.24 -20.63 -17.81
N GLU A 240 -13.30 -19.93 -17.42
CA GLU A 240 -14.47 -19.65 -18.27
C GLU A 240 -14.07 -18.88 -19.54
N ALA A 241 -13.22 -17.86 -19.40
CA ALA A 241 -12.69 -17.12 -20.55
C ALA A 241 -11.87 -18.02 -21.50
N ALA A 242 -11.11 -18.98 -20.96
CA ALA A 242 -10.33 -19.93 -21.75
C ALA A 242 -11.24 -20.94 -22.47
N GLU A 243 -12.29 -21.43 -21.82
CA GLU A 243 -13.31 -22.31 -22.43
C GLU A 243 -14.04 -21.61 -23.58
N GLU A 244 -14.26 -20.30 -23.47
CA GLU A 244 -14.83 -19.47 -24.53
C GLU A 244 -13.83 -19.09 -25.65
N GLY A 245 -12.55 -19.44 -25.49
CA GLY A 245 -11.49 -19.14 -26.46
C GLY A 245 -11.11 -17.65 -26.51
N LEU A 246 -11.25 -16.94 -25.39
CA LEU A 246 -10.86 -15.53 -25.26
C LEU A 246 -9.37 -15.38 -24.93
N ASP A 247 -8.80 -14.25 -25.32
CA ASP A 247 -7.39 -13.93 -25.03
C ASP A 247 -7.18 -13.35 -23.62
N GLN A 248 -8.25 -12.96 -22.94
CA GLN A 248 -8.24 -12.41 -21.58
C GLN A 248 -9.65 -12.44 -20.97
N VAL A 249 -9.73 -12.38 -19.63
CA VAL A 249 -11.02 -12.20 -18.93
C VAL A 249 -11.68 -10.88 -19.37
N PRO A 250 -12.96 -10.87 -19.78
CA PRO A 250 -13.62 -9.63 -20.18
C PRO A 250 -13.72 -8.61 -19.04
N VAL A 251 -13.39 -7.35 -19.34
CA VAL A 251 -13.43 -6.23 -18.38
C VAL A 251 -14.78 -6.12 -17.66
N LYS A 252 -15.88 -6.30 -18.39
CA LYS A 252 -17.25 -6.26 -17.82
C LYS A 252 -17.45 -7.26 -16.69
N ASP A 253 -16.83 -8.44 -16.79
CA ASP A 253 -17.02 -9.54 -15.85
C ASP A 253 -16.17 -9.30 -14.60
N VAL A 254 -14.94 -8.79 -14.78
CA VAL A 254 -14.08 -8.32 -13.68
C VAL A 254 -14.73 -7.17 -12.91
N LEU A 255 -15.28 -6.17 -13.60
CA LEU A 255 -15.99 -5.05 -12.98
C LEU A 255 -17.22 -5.52 -12.18
N ALA A 256 -18.01 -6.44 -12.73
CA ALA A 256 -19.16 -7.03 -12.05
C ALA A 256 -18.73 -7.81 -10.79
N ALA A 257 -17.67 -8.62 -10.90
CA ALA A 257 -17.10 -9.38 -9.79
C ALA A 257 -16.55 -8.46 -8.68
N ALA A 258 -15.88 -7.37 -9.05
CA ALA A 258 -15.40 -6.37 -8.09
C ALA A 258 -16.53 -5.47 -7.57
N GLY A 259 -17.69 -5.42 -8.23
CA GLY A 259 -18.74 -4.45 -7.93
C GLY A 259 -18.25 -3.01 -8.12
N LEU A 260 -17.60 -2.76 -9.25
CA LEU A 260 -17.10 -1.46 -9.69
C LEU A 260 -17.83 -1.05 -10.97
N GLY A 261 -18.04 0.26 -11.12
CA GLY A 261 -18.52 0.83 -12.37
C GLY A 261 -17.38 1.24 -13.29
N SER A 262 -17.68 2.08 -14.29
CA SER A 262 -16.72 2.52 -15.30
C SER A 262 -16.18 3.93 -15.08
N THR A 263 -16.67 4.65 -14.05
CA THR A 263 -16.30 6.06 -13.84
C THR A 263 -15.19 6.23 -12.80
N PRO A 264 -14.25 7.19 -12.99
CA PRO A 264 -13.20 7.47 -12.00
C PRO A 264 -13.74 7.73 -10.59
N ASP A 265 -14.85 8.45 -10.48
CA ASP A 265 -15.49 8.76 -9.20
C ASP A 265 -15.97 7.53 -8.43
N GLU A 266 -16.47 6.50 -9.11
CA GLU A 266 -16.88 5.25 -8.47
C GLU A 266 -15.67 4.48 -7.93
N TRP A 267 -14.58 4.46 -8.68
CA TRP A 267 -13.33 3.82 -8.28
C TRP A 267 -12.68 4.53 -7.09
N ARG A 268 -12.63 5.87 -7.14
CA ARG A 268 -12.13 6.71 -6.05
C ARG A 268 -12.87 6.44 -4.74
N ARG A 269 -14.21 6.46 -4.80
CA ARG A 269 -15.07 6.14 -3.64
C ARG A 269 -14.84 4.72 -3.14
N ALA A 270 -14.76 3.73 -4.04
CA ALA A 270 -14.54 2.35 -3.66
C ALA A 270 -13.17 2.15 -2.97
N ALA A 271 -12.12 2.81 -3.44
CA ALA A 271 -10.81 2.80 -2.80
C ALA A 271 -10.84 3.47 -1.42
N ALA A 272 -11.50 4.62 -1.30
CA ALA A 272 -11.65 5.31 -0.02
C ALA A 272 -12.42 4.45 1.01
N GLN A 273 -13.49 3.77 0.59
CA GLN A 273 -14.30 2.90 1.43
C GLN A 273 -13.59 1.61 1.84
N ALA A 274 -12.57 1.18 1.10
CA ALA A 274 -11.77 0.00 1.43
C ALA A 274 -10.69 0.30 2.50
N MET A 275 -10.45 1.57 2.83
CA MET A 275 -9.55 1.97 3.90
C MET A 275 -10.29 1.98 5.24
N GLY A 276 -9.79 1.22 6.21
CA GLY A 276 -10.25 1.24 7.58
C GLY A 276 -9.44 2.21 8.46
N PRO A 277 -9.75 2.26 9.77
CA PRO A 277 -9.05 3.12 10.71
C PRO A 277 -7.52 2.96 10.72
N ASP A 278 -7.02 1.74 10.53
CA ASP A 278 -5.58 1.46 10.55
C ASP A 278 -4.89 1.96 9.28
N GLU A 279 -5.55 1.85 8.13
CA GLU A 279 -5.05 2.46 6.89
C GLU A 279 -5.04 3.99 6.98
N VAL A 280 -5.98 4.61 7.69
CA VAL A 280 -5.95 6.07 7.92
C VAL A 280 -4.75 6.47 8.78
N VAL A 281 -4.38 5.68 9.79
CA VAL A 281 -3.15 5.93 10.58
C VAL A 281 -1.92 5.89 9.68
N GLU A 282 -1.79 4.88 8.84
CA GLU A 282 -0.67 4.76 7.91
C GLU A 282 -0.68 5.83 6.82
N LEU A 283 -1.86 6.28 6.38
CA LEU A 283 -2.00 7.42 5.47
C LEU A 283 -1.45 8.71 6.08
N VAL A 284 -1.79 9.00 7.35
CA VAL A 284 -1.24 10.17 8.06
C VAL A 284 0.27 10.00 8.26
N ARG A 285 0.75 8.78 8.55
CA ARG A 285 2.19 8.51 8.67
C ARG A 285 2.95 8.79 7.37
N MET A 286 2.34 8.55 6.21
CA MET A 286 2.93 8.87 4.90
C MET A 286 2.99 10.37 4.62
N TYR A 287 2.06 11.16 5.18
CA TYR A 287 1.95 12.60 4.95
C TYR A 287 1.69 13.35 6.27
N PRO A 288 2.61 13.34 7.25
CA PRO A 288 2.31 13.87 8.59
C PRO A 288 2.20 15.40 8.60
N ASP A 289 2.95 16.07 7.73
CA ASP A 289 3.15 17.52 7.72
C ASP A 289 1.83 18.30 7.64
N PHE A 290 0.85 17.85 6.83
CA PHE A 290 -0.42 18.59 6.71
C PHE A 290 -1.16 18.71 8.04
N LEU A 291 -1.05 17.69 8.90
CA LEU A 291 -1.74 17.67 10.19
C LEU A 291 -0.89 18.36 11.26
N VAL A 292 0.43 18.13 11.26
CA VAL A 292 1.36 18.79 12.17
C VAL A 292 1.32 20.30 12.00
N ASP A 293 1.41 20.81 10.77
CA ASP A 293 1.39 22.25 10.47
C ASP A 293 0.05 22.88 10.86
N ALA A 294 -1.06 22.21 10.55
CA ALA A 294 -2.40 22.70 10.85
C ALA A 294 -2.65 22.78 12.36
N LEU A 295 -2.27 21.76 13.12
CA LEU A 295 -2.42 21.74 14.58
C LEU A 295 -1.50 22.74 15.26
N THR A 296 -0.23 22.82 14.84
CA THR A 296 0.75 23.77 15.36
C THR A 296 0.24 25.21 15.18
N THR A 297 -0.12 25.58 13.95
CA THR A 297 -0.64 26.91 13.62
C THR A 297 -1.89 27.24 14.44
N TYR A 298 -2.81 26.29 14.59
CA TYR A 298 -4.02 26.49 15.36
C TYR A 298 -3.73 26.71 16.85
N LEU A 299 -2.86 25.90 17.45
CA LEU A 299 -2.50 26.00 18.86
C LEU A 299 -1.74 27.28 19.17
N GLU A 300 -0.84 27.71 18.29
CA GLU A 300 -0.13 29.00 18.41
C GLU A 300 -1.07 30.20 18.35
N ALA A 301 -2.15 30.11 17.55
CA ALA A 301 -3.18 31.14 17.47
C ALA A 301 -4.10 31.13 18.70
N LEU A 302 -4.46 29.93 19.19
CA LEU A 302 -5.34 29.76 20.35
C LEU A 302 -4.65 30.14 21.67
N ARG A 303 -3.34 29.86 21.77
CA ARG A 303 -2.52 29.94 22.99
C ARG A 303 -3.26 29.46 24.24
N PRO A 304 -3.56 28.16 24.34
CA PRO A 304 -4.20 27.60 25.51
C PRO A 304 -3.47 27.99 26.81
N SER A 305 -4.23 28.20 27.87
CA SER A 305 -3.65 28.44 29.19
C SER A 305 -2.98 27.16 29.71
N GLY A 306 -1.82 27.30 30.36
CA GLY A 306 -1.05 26.20 30.93
C GLY A 306 0.26 25.92 30.18
N PRO A 307 1.01 24.88 30.61
CA PRO A 307 2.22 24.44 29.93
C PRO A 307 1.89 23.95 28.53
N MET A 308 2.79 24.20 27.58
CA MET A 308 2.64 23.90 26.16
C MET A 308 2.45 22.40 25.90
N GLU A 309 3.08 21.56 26.71
CA GLU A 309 2.97 20.10 26.67
C GLU A 309 1.52 19.63 26.91
N GLY A 310 0.70 20.41 27.62
CA GLY A 310 -0.71 20.10 27.89
C GLY A 310 -1.70 20.82 26.96
N TRP A 311 -1.24 21.40 25.84
CA TRP A 311 -2.12 22.11 24.90
C TRP A 311 -3.00 21.16 24.08
N LEU A 312 -2.45 20.01 23.68
CA LEU A 312 -3.19 18.99 22.93
C LEU A 312 -4.31 18.35 23.77
N ASP A 313 -4.12 18.22 25.08
CA ASP A 313 -5.14 17.72 26.02
C ASP A 313 -6.40 18.61 26.09
N GLN A 314 -6.35 19.83 25.54
CA GLN A 314 -7.45 20.78 25.53
C GLN A 314 -8.27 20.76 24.23
N ILE A 315 -7.97 19.85 23.31
CA ILE A 315 -8.69 19.69 22.05
C ILE A 315 -9.01 18.21 21.79
N ASP A 316 -10.14 17.97 21.14
CA ASP A 316 -10.46 16.69 20.49
C ASP A 316 -10.27 16.87 18.99
N VAL A 317 -9.44 16.01 18.39
CA VAL A 317 -9.10 16.07 16.98
C VAL A 317 -9.50 14.76 16.32
N ARG A 318 -10.32 14.86 15.28
CA ARG A 318 -10.74 13.73 14.45
C ARG A 318 -10.24 13.90 13.02
N VAL A 319 -9.69 12.83 12.47
CA VAL A 319 -9.28 12.71 11.08
C VAL A 319 -10.18 11.69 10.42
N SER A 320 -10.78 12.01 9.27
CA SER A 320 -11.72 11.13 8.58
C SER A 320 -11.62 11.20 7.07
N LEU A 321 -11.94 10.09 6.40
CA LEU A 321 -12.02 10.05 4.94
C LEU A 321 -13.41 10.48 4.48
N VAL A 322 -13.48 11.51 3.62
CA VAL A 322 -14.75 12.08 3.15
C VAL A 322 -15.61 11.03 2.44
N GLU A 323 -15.00 10.21 1.60
CA GLU A 323 -15.69 9.18 0.80
C GLU A 323 -15.66 7.78 1.45
N GLY A 324 -14.86 7.57 2.50
CA GLY A 324 -14.51 6.24 3.04
C GLY A 324 -15.14 5.86 4.39
N GLY A 325 -15.75 6.82 5.10
CA GLY A 325 -16.41 6.59 6.39
C GLY A 325 -15.48 6.26 7.56
N ALA A 326 -14.23 5.84 7.31
CA ALA A 326 -13.23 5.65 8.35
C ALA A 326 -12.88 6.98 9.03
N SER A 327 -12.81 6.94 10.37
CA SER A 327 -12.46 8.07 11.21
C SER A 327 -11.60 7.59 12.38
N ILE A 328 -10.57 8.35 12.72
CA ILE A 328 -9.68 8.13 13.85
C ILE A 328 -9.57 9.39 14.71
N ALA A 329 -9.31 9.20 16.00
CA ALA A 329 -8.93 10.28 16.90
C ALA A 329 -7.41 10.49 16.85
N LEU A 330 -6.95 11.69 17.23
CA LEU A 330 -5.53 12.02 17.32
C LEU A 330 -4.75 11.11 18.28
N SER A 331 -5.40 10.55 19.30
CA SER A 331 -4.77 9.58 20.21
C SER A 331 -4.29 8.29 19.52
N ARG A 332 -4.71 8.02 18.27
CA ARG A 332 -4.16 6.94 17.43
C ARG A 332 -2.90 7.35 16.67
N LEU A 333 -2.46 8.60 16.79
CA LEU A 333 -1.38 9.24 16.05
C LEU A 333 -0.33 9.84 17.00
N PRO A 334 0.29 9.06 17.92
CA PRO A 334 1.26 9.59 18.88
C PRO A 334 2.44 10.28 18.20
N PHE A 335 2.85 9.82 17.01
CA PHE A 335 3.90 10.45 16.22
C PHE A 335 3.55 11.88 15.75
N VAL A 336 2.26 12.19 15.57
CA VAL A 336 1.80 13.54 15.25
C VAL A 336 1.82 14.40 16.51
N GLU A 337 1.36 13.86 17.64
CA GLU A 337 1.40 14.57 18.93
C GLU A 337 2.84 14.98 19.29
N GLU A 338 3.77 14.03 19.18
CA GLU A 338 5.20 14.26 19.40
C GLU A 338 5.77 15.34 18.45
N ALA A 339 5.43 15.27 17.16
CA ALA A 339 5.89 16.23 16.16
C ALA A 339 5.34 17.65 16.40
N VAL A 340 4.07 17.79 16.77
CA VAL A 340 3.45 19.08 17.12
C VAL A 340 4.13 19.68 18.35
N VAL A 341 4.37 18.89 19.40
CA VAL A 341 5.05 19.39 20.61
C VAL A 341 6.48 19.83 20.29
N ALA A 342 7.21 19.05 19.49
CA ALA A 342 8.56 19.41 19.07
C ALA A 342 8.59 20.71 18.27
N GLU A 343 7.64 20.90 17.35
CA GLU A 343 7.53 22.09 16.51
C GLU A 343 7.18 23.35 17.32
N LEU A 344 6.17 23.27 18.20
CA LEU A 344 5.81 24.37 19.10
C LEU A 344 6.99 24.80 19.99
N THR A 345 7.77 23.82 20.49
CA THR A 345 8.98 24.08 21.29
C THR A 345 10.03 24.84 20.48
N ARG A 346 10.24 24.42 19.22
CA ARG A 346 11.18 25.07 18.31
C ARG A 346 10.81 26.52 18.04
N THR A 347 9.53 26.82 17.79
CA THR A 347 9.05 28.18 17.52
C THR A 347 9.13 29.08 18.76
N SER A 348 8.85 28.54 19.95
CA SER A 348 8.96 29.29 21.21
C SER A 348 10.39 29.75 21.48
N ILE A 349 11.36 28.83 21.38
CA ILE A 349 12.80 29.13 21.57
C ILE A 349 13.26 30.21 20.57
N HIS A 350 12.83 30.11 19.31
CA HIS A 350 13.19 31.10 18.30
C HIS A 350 12.66 32.50 18.64
N THR A 351 11.42 32.57 19.14
CA THR A 351 10.77 33.83 19.53
C THR A 351 11.46 34.47 20.73
N GLU A 352 11.85 33.68 21.74
CA GLU A 352 12.59 34.16 22.92
C GLU A 352 13.98 34.68 22.55
N LEU A 353 14.71 33.97 21.67
CA LEU A 353 16.03 34.39 21.19
C LEU A 353 15.98 35.69 20.38
N LEU A 354 14.90 35.92 19.61
CA LEU A 354 14.68 37.17 18.90
C LEU A 354 14.30 38.31 19.85
N ALA A 355 13.51 38.04 20.89
CA ALA A 355 13.14 39.03 21.90
C ALA A 355 14.30 39.45 22.81
N ALA A 356 15.32 38.60 22.96
CA ALA A 356 16.52 38.87 23.74
C ALA A 356 17.61 39.66 22.98
N ARG A 357 17.42 39.91 21.67
CA ARG A 357 18.29 40.74 20.82
C ARG A 357 17.70 42.12 20.65
#